data_AF-A0A352KMM8-F1
#
_entry.id   AF-A0A352KMM8-F1
#
_cell.length_a   1.000
_cell.length_b   1.000
_cell.length_c   1.000
_cell.angle_alpha   90.00
_cell.angle_beta   90.00
_cell.angle_gamma   90.00
#
_symmetry.space_group_name_H-M   'P 1'
#
loop_
_entity.id
_entity.type
_entity.pdbx_description
1 polymer ?
#
loop_
_entity_poly.entity_id
_entity_poly.type
_entity_poly.pdbx_seq_one_letter_code
_entity_poly.pdbx_strand_id
1 'polypeptide(L)'
;QQLEYQRSTEFNSLIPDWLDKTLEKALSIEKKDRYDSLSEFLHDLRHPSRSYVYTNRLPLIERNPVRFWQIISLLLLLSQLTILYWFFVGA
;
A
#
# COMPACT_ATOMS: atom_id res chain seq x y z
N GLN A 1 22.68 2.96 -15.18
CA GLN A 1 22.36 3.66 -13.92
C GLN A 1 20.89 3.39 -13.64
N GLN A 2 20.56 2.64 -12.59
CA GLN A 2 19.18 2.44 -12.15
C GLN A 2 18.76 3.70 -11.40
N LEU A 3 17.86 4.48 -11.96
CA LEU A 3 17.27 5.64 -11.28
C LEU A 3 16.11 5.10 -10.45
N GLU A 4 16.30 4.98 -9.14
CA GLU A 4 15.19 4.62 -8.24
C GLU A 4 14.33 5.87 -8.02
N TYR A 5 13.02 5.75 -8.30
CA TYR A 5 12.08 6.82 -8.02
C TYR A 5 11.94 6.99 -6.51
N GLN A 6 12.21 8.19 -6.02
CA GLN A 6 12.04 8.52 -4.61
C GLN A 6 10.65 9.12 -4.38
N ARG A 7 9.87 8.49 -3.51
CA ARG A 7 8.50 8.89 -3.22
C ARG A 7 8.47 10.23 -2.48
N SER A 8 7.73 11.18 -3.01
CA SER A 8 7.52 12.50 -2.39
C SER A 8 6.67 12.42 -1.12
N THR A 9 5.85 11.37 -1.00
CA THR A 9 5.03 11.06 0.18
C THR A 9 5.86 10.71 1.42
N GLU A 10 7.08 10.20 1.26
CA GLU A 10 8.00 9.91 2.36
C GLU A 10 8.56 11.20 2.99
N PHE A 11 8.66 12.28 2.21
CA PHE A 11 9.12 13.59 2.69
C PHE A 11 7.99 14.47 3.24
N ASN A 12 6.80 14.37 2.64
CA ASN A 12 5.66 15.16 3.06
C ASN A 12 4.37 14.36 2.91
N SER A 13 3.85 13.88 4.04
CA SER A 13 2.59 13.13 4.11
C SER A 13 1.34 13.96 3.77
N LEU A 14 1.47 15.28 3.61
CA LEU A 14 0.38 16.14 3.10
C LEU A 14 0.23 16.02 1.58
N ILE A 15 1.24 15.46 0.89
CA ILE A 15 1.18 15.20 -0.54
C ILE A 15 0.25 14.00 -0.75
N PRO A 16 -0.83 14.16 -1.54
CA PRO A 16 -1.69 13.03 -1.86
C PRO A 16 -0.95 11.96 -2.68
N ASP A 17 -1.20 10.69 -2.39
CA ASP A 17 -0.59 9.56 -3.11
C ASP A 17 -0.78 9.62 -4.63
N TRP A 18 -1.90 10.18 -5.10
CA TRP A 18 -2.17 10.34 -6.53
C TRP A 18 -1.17 11.27 -7.20
N LEU A 19 -0.70 12.32 -6.51
CA LEU A 19 0.25 13.29 -7.04
C LEU A 19 1.65 12.68 -7.14
N ASP A 20 2.05 11.92 -6.12
CA ASP A 20 3.30 11.15 -6.13
C ASP A 20 3.33 10.15 -7.29
N LYS A 21 2.20 9.49 -7.57
CA LYS A 21 2.08 8.56 -8.70
C LYS A 21 2.10 9.26 -10.07
N THR A 22 1.52 10.44 -10.19
CA THR A 22 1.63 11.28 -11.40
C THR A 22 3.09 11.66 -11.67
N LEU A 23 3.86 11.98 -10.62
CA LEU A 23 5.28 12.28 -10.72
C LEU A 23 6.11 11.03 -11.08
N GLU A 24 5.81 9.89 -10.49
CA GLU A 24 6.44 8.60 -10.81
C GLU A 24 6.27 8.24 -12.29
N LYS A 25 5.05 8.38 -12.83
CA LYS A 25 4.78 8.12 -14.26
C LYS A 25 5.49 9.13 -15.17
N ALA A 26 5.52 10.41 -14.79
CA ALA A 26 6.22 11.44 -15.56
C ALA A 26 7.74 11.23 -15.58
N LEU A 27 8.30 10.76 -14.47
CA LEU A 27 9.73 10.50 -14.29
C LEU A 27 10.14 9.07 -14.63
N SER A 28 9.23 8.25 -15.16
CA SER A 28 9.53 6.88 -15.57
C SER A 28 10.68 6.85 -16.58
N ILE A 29 11.63 5.95 -16.34
CA ILE A 29 12.80 5.71 -17.19
C ILE A 29 12.34 5.19 -18.56
N GLU A 30 11.33 4.33 -18.55
CA GLU A 30 10.80 3.70 -19.74
C GLU A 30 9.82 4.62 -20.46
N LYS A 31 10.11 4.94 -21.73
CA LYS A 31 9.24 5.82 -22.55
C LYS A 31 7.83 5.26 -22.71
N LYS A 32 7.67 3.93 -22.71
CA LYS A 32 6.37 3.24 -22.81
C LYS A 32 5.48 3.45 -21.58
N ASP A 33 6.08 3.75 -20.43
CA ASP A 33 5.39 3.98 -19.16
C ASP A 33 5.28 5.48 -18.84
N ARG A 34 5.79 6.35 -19.73
CA ARG A 34 5.69 7.81 -19.60
C ARG A 34 4.40 8.32 -20.26
N TYR A 35 3.95 9.50 -19.83
CA TYR A 35 2.94 10.26 -20.56
C TYR A 35 3.35 10.48 -22.03
N ASP A 36 2.46 10.14 -22.96
CA ASP A 36 2.67 10.32 -24.39
C ASP A 36 2.65 11.80 -24.78
N SER A 37 1.93 12.62 -24.01
CA SER A 37 1.84 14.06 -24.22
C SER A 37 1.95 14.85 -22.93
N LEU A 38 2.54 16.05 -23.01
CA LEU A 38 2.59 17.00 -21.88
C LEU A 38 1.17 17.41 -21.44
N SER A 39 0.22 17.45 -22.37
CA SER A 39 -1.18 17.80 -22.09
C SER A 39 -1.85 16.77 -21.18
N GLU A 40 -1.58 15.48 -21.36
CA GLU A 40 -2.07 14.40 -20.50
C GLU A 40 -1.49 14.52 -19.08
N PHE A 41 -0.18 14.78 -18.97
CA PHE A 41 0.47 15.06 -17.68
C PHE A 41 -0.16 16.26 -16.96
N LEU A 42 -0.33 17.39 -17.66
CA LEU A 42 -0.96 18.60 -17.09
C LEU A 42 -2.44 18.41 -16.77
N HIS A 43 -3.11 17.47 -17.45
CA HIS A 43 -4.49 17.11 -17.15
C HIS A 43 -4.57 16.33 -15.85
N ASP A 44 -3.74 15.29 -15.68
CA ASP A 44 -3.65 14.46 -14.47
C ASP A 44 -3.11 15.24 -13.25
N LEU A 45 -2.27 16.26 -13.47
CA LEU A 45 -1.78 17.14 -12.40
C LEU A 45 -2.88 18.06 -11.84
N ARG A 46 -3.84 18.45 -12.69
CA ARG A 46 -4.94 19.37 -12.32
C ARG A 46 -6.22 18.65 -11.93
N HIS A 47 -6.43 17.44 -12.45
CA HIS A 47 -7.58 16.62 -12.16
C HIS A 47 -7.08 15.32 -11.54
N PRO A 48 -7.45 15.00 -10.29
CA PRO A 48 -7.06 13.73 -9.69
C PRO A 48 -7.56 12.59 -10.58
N SER A 49 -6.63 11.94 -11.28
CA SER A 49 -6.92 10.91 -12.27
C SER A 49 -7.49 9.68 -11.57
N ARG A 50 -8.73 9.31 -11.90
CA ARG A 50 -9.46 8.17 -11.28
C ARG A 50 -8.79 6.82 -11.50
N SER A 51 -7.89 6.70 -12.47
CA SER A 51 -7.12 5.48 -12.76
C SER A 51 -6.20 5.08 -11.60
N TYR A 52 -5.62 6.04 -10.87
CA TYR A 52 -4.72 5.76 -9.76
C TYR A 52 -5.43 5.44 -8.45
N VAL A 53 -6.70 5.83 -8.32
CA VAL A 53 -7.54 5.51 -7.17
C VAL A 53 -7.78 3.99 -7.05
N TYR A 54 -7.67 3.23 -8.15
CA TYR A 54 -7.89 1.79 -8.16
C TYR A 54 -6.65 0.93 -7.85
N THR A 55 -5.44 1.51 -7.90
CA THR A 55 -4.17 0.78 -7.65
C THR A 55 -3.73 0.84 -6.19
N ASN A 56 -4.55 1.37 -5.28
CA ASN A 56 -4.26 1.33 -3.84
C ASN A 56 -4.88 0.12 -3.11
N ARG A 57 -5.24 -0.94 -3.84
CA ARG A 57 -5.45 -2.25 -3.21
C ARG A 57 -4.10 -2.95 -2.97
N LEU A 58 -3.15 -2.27 -2.33
CA LEU A 58 -2.11 -3.02 -1.64
C LEU A 58 -2.83 -3.86 -0.58
N PRO A 59 -2.69 -5.18 -0.59
CA PRO A 59 -3.36 -6.04 0.37
C PRO A 59 -2.99 -5.56 1.78
N LEU A 60 -3.96 -5.59 2.71
CA LEU A 60 -3.77 -5.16 4.11
C LEU A 60 -2.54 -5.82 4.77
N ILE A 61 -2.10 -6.96 4.24
CA ILE A 61 -0.93 -7.73 4.66
C ILE A 61 0.40 -6.98 4.42
N GLU A 62 0.49 -6.13 3.39
CA GLU A 62 1.68 -5.32 3.11
C GLU A 62 1.70 -4.01 3.90
N ARG A 63 0.53 -3.50 4.31
CA ARG A 63 0.44 -2.24 5.06
C ARG A 63 0.85 -2.39 6.52
N ASN A 64 0.56 -3.54 7.16
CA ASN A 64 0.91 -3.82 8.56
C ASN A 64 1.01 -5.34 8.82
N PRO A 65 2.06 -6.03 8.31
CA PRO A 65 2.22 -7.47 8.47
C PRO A 65 2.26 -7.89 9.94
N VAL A 66 2.85 -7.07 10.80
CA VAL A 66 3.00 -7.36 12.24
C VAL A 66 1.65 -7.45 12.95
N ARG A 67 0.73 -6.50 12.72
CA ARG A 67 -0.59 -6.51 13.36
C ARG A 67 -1.45 -7.69 12.92
N PHE A 68 -1.33 -8.08 11.65
CA PHE A 68 -2.00 -9.26 11.12
C PHE A 68 -1.58 -10.53 11.87
N TRP A 69 -0.26 -10.73 12.00
CA TRP A 69 0.28 -11.88 12.74
C TRP A 69 -0.03 -11.81 14.25
N GLN A 70 -0.07 -10.62 14.86
CA GLN A 70 -0.46 -10.47 16.26
C GLN A 70 -1.90 -10.95 16.53
N ILE A 71 -2.85 -10.61 15.66
CA ILE A 71 -4.24 -11.07 15.80
C ILE A 71 -4.32 -12.59 15.63
N ILE A 72 -3.62 -13.14 14.63
CA ILE A 72 -3.56 -14.60 14.40
C ILE A 72 -2.99 -15.32 15.62
N SER A 73 -1.86 -14.85 16.15
CA SER A 73 -1.24 -15.45 17.34
C SER A 73 -2.12 -15.35 18.58
N LEU A 74 -2.83 -14.23 18.76
CA LEU A 74 -3.76 -14.06 19.88
C LEU A 74 -4.94 -15.03 19.80
N LEU A 75 -5.56 -15.17 18.63
CA LEU A 75 -6.64 -16.14 18.41
C LEU A 75 -6.18 -17.58 18.66
N LEU A 76 -4.97 -17.92 18.19
CA LEU A 76 -4.40 -19.24 18.40
C LEU A 76 -4.14 -19.52 19.88
N LEU A 77 -3.63 -18.54 20.62
CA LEU A 77 -3.40 -18.64 22.06
C LEU A 77 -4.72 -18.83 22.82
N LEU A 78 -5.75 -18.06 22.49
CA LEU A 78 -7.08 -18.21 23.11
C LEU A 78 -7.66 -19.60 22.83
N SER A 79 -7.54 -20.09 21.59
CA SER A 79 -7.97 -21.45 21.22
C SER A 79 -7.26 -22.52 22.06
N GLN A 80 -5.95 -22.39 22.27
CA GLN A 80 -5.20 -23.34 23.11
C GLN A 80 -5.63 -23.27 24.57
N LEU A 81 -5.91 -22.07 25.10
CA LEU A 81 -6.37 -21.90 26.47
C LEU A 81 -7.79 -22.47 26.68
N THR A 82 -8.71 -22.30 25.73
CA THR A 82 -10.05 -22.88 25.85
C THR A 82 -10.01 -24.40 25.84
N ILE A 83 -9.19 -25.01 24.97
CA ILE A 83 -8.99 -26.46 24.94
C ILE A 83 -8.40 -26.96 26.25
N LEU A 84 -7.37 -26.29 26.77
CA LEU A 84 -6.73 -26.66 28.02
C LEU A 84 -7.68 -26.54 29.21
N TYR A 85 -8.46 -25.46 29.27
CA TYR A 85 -9.48 -25.26 30.30
C TYR A 85 -10.54 -26.35 30.25
N TRP A 86 -11.03 -26.69 29.05
CA TRP A 86 -12.01 -27.76 28.87
C TRP A 86 -11.45 -29.13 29.29
N PHE A 87 -10.19 -29.40 28.95
CA PHE A 87 -9.49 -30.62 29.38
C PHE A 87 -9.34 -30.71 30.90
N PHE A 88 -8.96 -29.62 31.58
CA PHE A 88 -8.78 -29.61 33.03
C PHE A 88 -10.10 -29.67 33.81
N VAL A 89 -11.20 -29.14 33.25
CA VAL A 89 -12.54 -29.24 33.86
C VAL A 89 -13.17 -30.61 33.62
N GLY A 90 -12.85 -31.24 32.47
CA GLY A 90 -13.39 -32.55 32.09
C GLY A 90 -12.59 -33.76 32.59
N ALA A 91 -11.35 -33.55 33.06
CA ALA A 91 -10.47 -34.56 33.67
C ALA A 91 -10.58 -34.55 35.20
#